data_AF-A0AAV8D187-F1
#
_entry.id   AF-A0AAV8D187-F1
#
_cell.length_a   1.000
_cell.length_b   1.000
_cell.length_c   1.000
_cell.angle_alpha   90.00
_cell.angle_beta   90.00
_cell.angle_gamma   90.00
#
_symmetry.space_group_name_H-M   'P 1'
#
loop_
_entity.id
_entity.type
_entity.pdbx_description
1 polymer ?
#
loop_
_entity_poly.entity_id
_entity_poly.type
_entity_poly.pdbx_seq_one_letter_code
_entity_poly.pdbx_strand_id
1 'polypeptide(L)'
;MAVLAFVVLTTMVMVGVVTGQDWDTAFATFYGDMSGSATMGGACGYGDLIQQGYGLQTAALSTALFNNGSTCGACFELQCYNSPQWCAPGSIQITATNFCPPDLSKPSDNGGWCNPPRKHFDLSMPMFVKIVKDYHAGIVPV
;
A
#
# COMPACT_ATOMS: atom_id res chain seq x y z
N MET A 1 13.20 -62.21 -9.42
CA MET A 1 12.53 -61.04 -8.81
C MET A 1 13.04 -59.80 -9.52
N ALA A 2 12.21 -59.14 -10.33
CA ALA A 2 12.44 -57.78 -10.81
C ALA A 2 11.11 -57.26 -11.34
N VAL A 3 10.41 -56.46 -10.55
CA VAL A 3 9.22 -55.75 -11.00
C VAL A 3 9.71 -54.35 -11.41
N LEU A 4 9.78 -54.09 -12.71
CA LEU A 4 10.05 -52.74 -13.23
C LEU A 4 8.79 -51.89 -13.01
N ALA A 5 8.84 -50.98 -12.04
CA ALA A 5 7.82 -49.97 -11.86
C ALA A 5 8.05 -48.83 -12.87
N PHE A 6 7.19 -48.73 -13.88
CA PHE A 6 7.12 -47.57 -14.76
C PHE A 6 6.54 -46.38 -13.97
N VAL A 7 7.37 -45.40 -13.64
CA VAL A 7 6.92 -44.14 -13.02
C VAL A 7 6.38 -43.24 -14.13
N VAL A 8 5.05 -43.11 -14.21
CA VAL A 8 4.39 -42.17 -15.12
C VAL A 8 4.47 -40.78 -14.50
N LEU A 9 5.37 -39.94 -15.02
CA LEU A 9 5.50 -38.54 -14.60
C LEU A 9 4.41 -37.70 -15.27
N THR A 10 3.22 -37.65 -14.68
CA THR A 10 2.16 -36.74 -15.11
C THR A 10 2.51 -35.31 -14.69
N THR A 11 2.87 -34.46 -15.64
CA THR A 11 3.04 -33.02 -15.41
C THR A 11 1.66 -32.39 -15.17
N MET A 12 1.32 -32.10 -13.91
CA MET A 12 0.18 -31.25 -13.58
C MET A 12 0.48 -29.83 -14.07
N VAL A 13 -0.17 -29.40 -15.14
CA VAL A 13 -0.20 -27.99 -15.54
C VAL A 13 -1.26 -27.31 -14.69
N MET A 14 -0.83 -26.55 -13.69
CA MET A 14 -1.71 -25.74 -12.86
C MET A 14 -2.17 -24.53 -13.67
N VAL A 15 -3.33 -24.62 -14.33
CA VAL A 15 -3.99 -23.46 -14.93
C VAL A 15 -4.67 -22.70 -13.80
N GLY A 16 -4.00 -21.65 -13.30
CA GLY A 16 -4.59 -20.73 -12.33
C GLY A 16 -5.70 -19.92 -12.98
N VAL A 17 -6.94 -20.15 -12.56
CA VAL A 17 -8.05 -19.23 -12.88
C VAL A 17 -7.86 -17.99 -12.01
N VAL A 18 -7.53 -16.85 -12.64
CA VAL A 18 -7.56 -15.55 -11.96
C VAL A 18 -9.04 -15.17 -11.82
N THR A 19 -9.66 -15.56 -10.71
CA THR A 19 -10.93 -14.94 -10.30
C THR A 19 -10.63 -13.47 -10.01
N GLY A 20 -11.50 -12.56 -10.48
CA GLY A 20 -11.30 -11.11 -10.35
C GLY A 20 -10.80 -10.72 -8.96
N GLN A 21 -9.80 -9.84 -8.94
CA GLN A 21 -9.13 -9.41 -7.72
C GLN A 21 -10.16 -8.80 -6.76
N ASP A 22 -10.53 -9.54 -5.72
CA ASP A 22 -11.33 -9.00 -4.62
C ASP A 22 -10.54 -7.87 -3.96
N TRP A 23 -11.16 -6.71 -3.76
CA TRP A 23 -10.54 -5.58 -3.10
C TRP A 23 -10.41 -5.84 -1.60
N ASP A 24 -9.22 -5.59 -1.06
CA ASP A 24 -8.95 -5.57 0.37
C ASP A 24 -9.21 -4.18 0.95
N THR A 25 -9.79 -4.10 2.15
CA THR A 25 -10.07 -2.81 2.80
C THR A 25 -8.88 -2.29 3.62
N ALA A 26 -8.64 -0.99 3.53
CA ALA A 26 -7.61 -0.27 4.27
C ALA A 26 -8.03 1.19 4.52
N PHE A 27 -7.11 1.98 5.05
CA PHE A 27 -7.27 3.42 5.21
C PHE A 27 -6.10 4.16 4.57
N ALA A 28 -6.33 5.39 4.11
CA ALA A 28 -5.29 6.28 3.61
C ALA A 28 -5.32 7.65 4.31
N THR A 29 -4.15 8.18 4.57
CA THR A 29 -3.87 9.57 5.01
C THR A 29 -2.81 10.14 4.07
N PHE A 30 -2.27 11.30 4.42
CA PHE A 30 -1.12 11.86 3.75
C PHE A 30 -0.11 12.43 4.74
N TYR A 31 1.14 12.52 4.26
CA TYR A 31 2.21 13.23 4.93
C TYR A 31 2.95 14.18 3.98
N GLY A 32 3.64 15.14 4.59
CA GLY A 32 4.37 16.17 3.88
C GLY A 32 3.45 17.15 3.15
N ASP A 33 3.95 17.68 2.04
CA ASP A 33 3.28 18.70 1.24
C ASP A 33 3.30 18.34 -0.26
N MET A 34 2.76 19.23 -1.09
CA MET A 34 2.67 19.02 -2.54
C MET A 34 4.02 18.89 -3.25
N SER A 35 5.15 19.26 -2.63
CA SER A 35 6.48 19.01 -3.18
C SER A 35 6.89 17.53 -3.08
N GLY A 36 6.31 16.80 -2.11
CA GLY A 36 6.68 15.42 -1.81
C GLY A 36 8.09 15.26 -1.24
N SER A 37 8.75 16.34 -0.81
CA SER A 37 10.11 16.31 -0.24
C SER A 37 10.22 15.40 1.00
N ALA A 38 9.16 15.30 1.79
CA ALA A 38 9.11 14.43 2.97
C ALA A 38 9.22 12.93 2.62
N THR A 39 9.03 12.54 1.36
CA THR A 39 9.08 11.14 0.92
C THR A 39 10.51 10.59 0.80
N MET A 40 11.53 11.46 0.78
CA MET A 40 12.93 11.08 0.53
C MET A 40 13.56 10.32 1.70
N GLY A 41 14.52 9.44 1.39
CA GLY A 41 15.23 8.61 2.36
C GLY A 41 14.49 7.31 2.63
N GLY A 42 13.33 7.41 3.27
CA GLY A 42 12.39 6.31 3.55
C GLY A 42 12.97 5.09 4.30
N ALA A 43 12.11 4.29 4.90
CA ALA A 43 12.53 3.06 5.58
C ALA A 43 12.99 1.95 4.62
N CYS A 44 12.70 2.06 3.32
CA CYS A 44 13.18 1.11 2.32
C CYS A 44 14.61 1.40 1.82
N GLY A 45 15.21 2.52 2.21
CA GLY A 45 16.62 2.82 1.90
C GLY A 45 16.90 3.18 0.43
N TYR A 46 15.90 3.60 -0.32
CA TYR A 46 16.05 3.99 -1.73
C TYR A 46 16.66 5.38 -1.93
N GLY A 47 16.79 6.18 -0.87
CA GLY A 47 17.38 7.52 -0.96
C GLY A 47 16.46 8.50 -1.68
N ASP A 48 16.92 9.11 -2.76
CA ASP A 48 16.14 10.07 -3.56
C ASP A 48 15.19 9.33 -4.52
N LEU A 49 13.90 9.37 -4.21
CA LEU A 49 12.86 8.66 -4.96
C LEU A 49 12.63 9.23 -6.36
N ILE A 50 12.95 10.51 -6.61
CA ILE A 50 12.89 11.08 -7.95
C ILE A 50 14.03 10.52 -8.80
N GLN A 51 15.25 10.50 -8.27
CA GLN A 51 16.41 9.96 -8.98
C GLN A 51 16.30 8.45 -9.24
N GLN A 52 15.69 7.70 -8.32
CA GLN A 52 15.43 6.27 -8.50
C GLN A 52 14.25 5.97 -9.43
N GLY A 53 13.50 6.99 -9.88
CA GLY A 53 12.40 6.84 -10.84
C GLY A 53 11.04 6.47 -10.22
N TYR A 54 10.93 6.37 -8.89
CA TYR A 54 9.64 6.18 -8.20
C TYR A 54 8.75 7.43 -8.24
N GLY A 55 9.36 8.61 -8.31
CA GLY A 55 8.63 9.87 -8.34
C GLY A 55 7.91 10.13 -7.01
N LEU A 56 6.69 10.67 -7.09
CA LEU A 56 5.83 10.94 -5.93
C LEU A 56 4.71 9.91 -5.76
N GLN A 57 4.65 8.87 -6.59
CA GLN A 57 3.64 7.81 -6.52
C GLN A 57 3.99 6.80 -5.43
N THR A 58 4.08 7.26 -4.18
CA THR A 58 4.72 6.53 -3.09
C THR A 58 3.92 6.60 -1.80
N ALA A 59 4.05 5.59 -0.94
CA ALA A 59 3.41 5.54 0.37
C ALA A 59 4.34 5.00 1.46
N ALA A 60 4.12 5.46 2.69
CA ALA A 60 4.62 4.82 3.89
C ALA A 60 3.57 3.82 4.41
N LEU A 61 3.97 2.58 4.65
CA LEU A 61 3.05 1.52 5.05
C LEU A 61 3.00 1.36 6.57
N SER A 62 1.81 1.13 7.13
CA SER A 62 1.68 0.72 8.53
C SER A 62 2.34 -0.63 8.79
N THR A 63 2.58 -0.98 10.06
CA THR A 63 3.18 -2.28 10.46
C THR A 63 2.47 -3.48 9.82
N ALA A 64 1.15 -3.44 9.71
CA ALA A 64 0.34 -4.52 9.14
C ALA A 64 0.63 -4.76 7.65
N LEU A 65 1.11 -3.76 6.92
CA LEU A 65 1.40 -3.83 5.49
C LEU A 65 2.91 -3.86 5.19
N PHE A 66 3.72 -3.13 5.96
CA PHE A 66 5.17 -3.01 5.74
C PHE A 66 5.92 -4.32 5.93
N ASN A 67 5.45 -5.16 6.88
CA ASN A 67 5.98 -6.50 7.14
C ASN A 67 7.53 -6.54 7.26
N ASN A 68 8.08 -5.72 8.16
CA ASN A 68 9.53 -5.59 8.38
C ASN A 68 10.33 -5.29 7.09
N GLY A 69 9.76 -4.53 6.16
CA GLY A 69 10.39 -4.14 4.90
C GLY A 69 10.24 -5.18 3.78
N SER A 70 9.63 -6.33 4.04
CA SER A 70 9.40 -7.36 3.01
C SER A 70 8.50 -6.88 1.86
N THR A 71 7.74 -5.80 2.10
CA THR A 71 6.83 -5.18 1.12
C THR A 71 7.46 -3.97 0.41
N CYS A 72 8.71 -3.60 0.72
CA CYS A 72 9.40 -2.51 0.02
C CYS A 72 9.46 -2.77 -1.49
N GLY A 73 9.11 -1.76 -2.29
CA GLY A 73 9.04 -1.86 -3.75
C GLY A 73 7.76 -2.51 -4.30
N ALA A 74 6.87 -3.02 -3.45
CA ALA A 74 5.57 -3.52 -3.91
C ALA A 74 4.69 -2.37 -4.42
N CYS A 75 3.92 -2.64 -5.48
CA CYS A 75 2.96 -1.70 -6.05
C CYS A 75 1.54 -2.04 -5.58
N PHE A 76 0.76 -1.01 -5.27
CA PHE A 76 -0.63 -1.12 -4.85
C PHE A 76 -1.51 -0.25 -5.73
N GLU A 77 -2.69 -0.75 -6.07
CA GLU A 77 -3.78 0.06 -6.58
C GLU A 77 -4.72 0.42 -5.42
N LEU A 78 -5.08 1.69 -5.30
CA LEU A 78 -5.90 2.21 -4.21
C LEU A 78 -7.09 3.00 -4.78
N GLN A 79 -8.27 2.82 -4.20
CA GLN A 79 -9.47 3.57 -4.56
C GLN A 79 -10.23 3.98 -3.30
N CYS A 80 -10.53 5.27 -3.14
CA CYS A 80 -11.41 5.71 -2.06
C CYS A 80 -12.82 5.15 -2.28
N TYR A 81 -13.40 4.54 -1.24
CA TYR A 81 -14.71 3.87 -1.33
C TYR A 81 -15.65 4.30 -0.19
N ASN A 82 -16.96 4.08 -0.35
CA ASN A 82 -17.98 4.25 0.70
C ASN A 82 -17.94 5.57 1.52
N SER A 83 -17.40 6.65 0.94
CA SER A 83 -17.32 7.97 1.59
C SER A 83 -17.64 9.08 0.59
N PRO A 84 -18.89 9.21 0.11
CA PRO A 84 -19.24 10.07 -1.02
C PRO A 84 -18.91 11.55 -0.82
N GLN A 85 -18.91 12.03 0.43
CA GLN A 85 -18.50 13.40 0.74
C GLN A 85 -17.01 13.66 0.50
N TRP A 86 -16.15 12.64 0.66
CA TRP A 86 -14.69 12.79 0.59
C TRP A 86 -14.09 12.18 -0.67
N CYS A 87 -14.59 11.04 -1.15
CA CYS A 87 -13.97 10.31 -2.26
C CYS A 87 -14.12 11.03 -3.60
N ALA A 88 -13.01 11.16 -4.32
CA ALA A 88 -13.01 11.43 -5.75
C ALA A 88 -13.14 10.11 -6.53
N PRO A 89 -13.72 10.12 -7.75
CA PRO A 89 -13.79 8.93 -8.59
C PRO A 89 -12.41 8.54 -9.14
N GLY A 90 -12.20 7.24 -9.33
CA GLY A 90 -10.96 6.67 -9.90
C GLY A 90 -10.08 5.96 -8.86
N SER A 91 -8.98 5.40 -9.35
CA SER A 91 -7.95 4.75 -8.54
C SER A 91 -6.58 5.38 -8.81
N ILE A 92 -5.63 5.14 -7.91
CA ILE A 92 -4.23 5.49 -8.07
C ILE A 92 -3.36 4.26 -7.93
N GLN A 93 -2.17 4.30 -8.52
CA GLN A 93 -1.11 3.34 -8.23
C GLN A 93 -0.04 4.02 -7.38
N ILE A 94 0.45 3.30 -6.38
CA ILE A 94 1.55 3.73 -5.51
C ILE A 94 2.57 2.61 -5.34
N THR A 95 3.79 2.99 -4.98
CA THR A 95 4.86 2.07 -4.56
C THR A 95 5.12 2.22 -3.07
N ALA A 96 5.29 1.11 -2.36
CA ALA A 96 5.74 1.10 -0.98
C ALA A 96 7.23 1.47 -0.89
N THR A 97 7.54 2.63 -0.30
CA THR A 97 8.92 3.13 -0.20
C THR A 97 9.32 3.50 1.23
N ASN A 98 8.37 3.48 2.16
CA ASN A 98 8.60 3.93 3.52
C ASN A 98 7.74 3.15 4.53
N PHE A 99 8.00 3.40 5.82
CA PHE A 99 7.29 2.82 6.94
C PHE A 99 6.62 3.93 7.76
N CYS A 100 5.35 3.74 8.08
CA CYS A 100 4.64 4.58 9.03
C CYS A 100 4.64 3.90 10.41
N PRO A 101 5.43 4.41 11.38
CA PRO A 101 5.51 3.82 12.70
C PRO A 101 4.21 4.00 13.50
N PRO A 102 3.85 3.06 14.37
CA PRO A 102 2.72 3.21 15.27
C PRO A 102 2.96 4.29 16.33
N ASP A 103 1.91 5.02 16.69
CA ASP A 103 1.86 5.92 17.85
C ASP A 103 0.87 5.34 18.87
N LEU A 104 1.36 4.42 19.70
CA LEU A 104 0.55 3.71 20.70
C LEU A 104 0.08 4.61 21.86
N SER A 105 0.55 5.86 21.90
CA SER A 105 0.03 6.85 22.85
C SER A 105 -1.30 7.45 22.41
N LYS A 106 -1.70 7.22 21.16
CA LYS A 106 -2.93 7.76 20.56
C LYS A 106 -3.89 6.65 20.11
N PRO A 107 -5.21 6.90 20.17
CA PRO A 107 -6.20 5.99 19.59
C PRO A 107 -6.07 5.87 18.07
N SER A 108 -6.37 4.69 17.51
CA SER A 108 -6.28 4.46 16.05
C SER A 108 -7.26 5.27 15.22
N ASP A 109 -8.32 5.79 15.84
CA ASP A 109 -9.31 6.69 15.26
C ASP A 109 -9.03 8.17 15.58
N ASN A 110 -7.95 8.48 16.29
CA ASN A 110 -7.56 9.84 16.64
C ASN A 110 -6.03 10.02 16.73
N GLY A 111 -5.37 10.02 15.57
CA GLY A 111 -3.94 10.31 15.44
C GLY A 111 -3.02 9.09 15.50
N GLY A 112 -3.48 7.94 15.99
CA GLY A 112 -2.77 6.66 15.95
C GLY A 112 -2.99 5.89 14.64
N TRP A 113 -2.99 6.56 13.49
CA TRP A 113 -3.47 6.00 12.22
C TRP A 113 -2.76 4.72 11.79
N CYS A 114 -1.48 4.57 12.11
CA CYS A 114 -0.65 3.43 11.73
C CYS A 114 -0.62 2.31 12.78
N ASN A 115 -1.41 2.43 13.86
CA ASN A 115 -1.45 1.45 14.94
C ASN A 115 -1.99 0.09 14.46
N PRO A 116 -1.31 -1.03 14.78
CA PRO A 116 -1.82 -2.37 14.50
C PRO A 116 -3.20 -2.60 15.14
N PRO A 117 -4.07 -3.43 14.53
CA PRO A 117 -3.85 -4.23 13.32
C PRO A 117 -4.21 -3.51 12.01
N ARG A 118 -4.31 -2.17 11.99
CA ARG A 118 -4.84 -1.44 10.85
C ARG A 118 -3.93 -1.53 9.61
N LYS A 119 -4.48 -2.02 8.49
CA LYS A 119 -3.91 -1.84 7.15
C LYS A 119 -4.03 -0.36 6.77
N HIS A 120 -2.91 0.32 6.59
CA HIS A 120 -2.94 1.75 6.34
C HIS A 120 -1.77 2.23 5.46
N PHE A 121 -2.11 3.09 4.50
CA PHE A 121 -1.22 3.77 3.59
C PHE A 121 -1.14 5.25 3.95
N ASP A 122 0.04 5.73 4.35
CA ASP A 122 0.27 7.16 4.50
C ASP A 122 0.89 7.67 3.19
N LEU A 123 0.06 8.30 2.35
CA LEU A 123 0.41 8.64 0.98
C LEU A 123 1.25 9.92 0.94
N SER A 124 2.03 10.09 -0.14
CA SER A 124 2.48 11.45 -0.46
C SER A 124 1.25 12.34 -0.68
N MET A 125 1.30 13.59 -0.21
CA MET A 125 0.21 14.56 -0.40
C MET A 125 -0.26 14.66 -1.87
N PRO A 126 0.62 14.69 -2.90
CA PRO A 126 0.19 14.70 -4.30
C PRO A 126 -0.62 13.48 -4.75
N MET A 127 -0.49 12.34 -4.07
CA MET A 127 -1.26 11.14 -4.38
C MET A 127 -2.56 11.08 -3.60
N PHE A 128 -2.58 11.53 -2.35
CA PHE A 128 -3.80 11.59 -1.56
C PHE A 128 -4.86 12.48 -2.21
N VAL A 129 -4.48 13.68 -2.67
CA VAL A 129 -5.39 14.62 -3.33
C VAL A 129 -5.96 14.12 -4.66
N LYS A 130 -5.46 13.01 -5.22
CA LYS A 130 -6.04 12.38 -6.41
C LYS A 130 -7.23 11.48 -6.10
N ILE A 131 -7.33 10.96 -4.89
CA ILE A 131 -8.42 10.05 -4.47
C ILE A 131 -9.46 10.73 -3.56
N VAL A 132 -9.23 11.99 -3.18
CA VAL A 132 -10.18 12.79 -2.39
C VAL A 132 -10.56 14.09 -3.09
N LYS A 133 -11.77 14.58 -2.79
CA LYS A 133 -12.29 15.87 -3.23
C LYS A 133 -11.68 17.05 -2.46
N ASP A 134 -11.36 16.81 -1.20
CA ASP A 134 -10.76 17.78 -0.28
C ASP A 134 -9.79 17.05 0.67
N TYR A 135 -8.56 17.56 0.77
CA TYR A 135 -7.52 16.97 1.61
C TYR A 135 -7.85 17.08 3.10
N HIS A 136 -8.73 18.00 3.49
CA HIS A 136 -9.21 18.12 4.87
C HIS A 136 -10.04 16.92 5.35
N ALA A 137 -10.37 15.97 4.46
CA ALA A 137 -10.86 14.66 4.86
C ALA A 137 -9.94 14.00 5.91
N GLY A 138 -8.63 14.27 5.83
CA GLY A 138 -7.61 13.79 6.76
C GLY A 138 -7.30 12.31 6.60
N ILE A 139 -8.32 11.47 6.75
CA ILE A 139 -8.29 10.01 6.58
C ILE A 139 -9.49 9.54 5.76
N VAL A 140 -9.27 8.65 4.80
CA VAL A 140 -10.34 8.03 4.01
C VAL A 140 -10.20 6.51 3.96
N PRO A 141 -11.31 5.77 3.88
CA PRO A 141 -11.28 4.34 3.58
C PRO A 141 -10.88 4.11 2.11
N VAL A 142 -9.97 3.16 1.87
CA VAL A 142 -9.49 2.77 0.54
C VAL A 142 -9.49 1.25 0.35
#